data_AF-H1VEA1-F1
#
_entry.id   AF-H1VEA1-F1
#
_cell.length_a   1.000
_cell.length_b   1.000
_cell.length_c   1.000
_cell.angle_alpha   90.00
_cell.angle_beta   90.00
_cell.angle_gamma   90.00
#
_symmetry.space_group_name_H-M   'P 1'
#
loop_
_entity.id
_entity.type
_entity.pdbx_description
1 polymer ?
#
loop_
_entity_poly.entity_id
_entity_poly.type
_entity_poly.pdbx_seq_one_letter_code
_entity_poly.pdbx_strand_id
1 'polypeptide(L)'
;MGVSLSTAKWLAPLSFAVDFAAQNYGMLSSPNMKDVHDANLSFWSPQPFFIAGFFFPQQLFQLAWLWRLYKADVSVEPMDADIGTMIDFAPFYAIGNLCIATWMIFWNSSNLKTANIFVTINSLTQLYFIFKRLPPMNTKSINSVLTHVVAKTFAGIGVLDLLHNTSVAYFVHQQPSTTLKVLTGVGFGLLASASDWIFGGCLVYDLVALSVGQSVYGNADWSRLLGIFAGGAAAIVGARNLLKPPYISQSVAGYQPL
;
A
#
# COMPACT_ATOMS: atom_id res chain seq x y z
N MET A 1 6.45 -20.09 5.37
CA MET A 1 6.56 -19.82 6.82
C MET A 1 5.18 -19.49 7.30
N GLY A 2 4.49 -20.41 7.96
CA GLY A 2 3.19 -20.11 8.56
C GLY A 2 3.38 -19.81 10.04
N VAL A 3 2.77 -18.73 10.52
CA VAL A 3 2.57 -18.53 11.95
C VAL A 3 1.26 -19.21 12.36
N SER A 4 1.11 -19.58 13.63
CA SER A 4 -0.17 -20.09 14.13
C SER A 4 -1.21 -18.96 14.23
N LEU A 5 -2.50 -19.31 14.28
CA LEU A 5 -3.57 -18.31 14.52
C LEU A 5 -3.35 -17.55 15.83
N SER A 6 -2.93 -18.23 16.91
CA SER A 6 -2.67 -17.56 18.19
C SER A 6 -1.53 -16.54 18.08
N THR A 7 -0.48 -16.85 17.32
CA THR A 7 0.59 -15.90 17.00
C THR A 7 0.07 -14.75 16.15
N ALA A 8 -0.71 -15.01 15.10
CA ALA A 8 -1.24 -13.98 14.20
C ALA A 8 -2.12 -12.96 14.95
N LYS A 9 -2.94 -13.42 15.90
CA LYS A 9 -3.80 -12.59 16.77
C LYS A 9 -3.06 -11.57 17.62
N TRP A 10 -1.78 -11.80 17.90
CA TRP A 10 -0.94 -10.85 18.64
C TRP A 10 0.00 -10.09 17.74
N LEU A 11 0.65 -10.78 16.80
CA LEU A 11 1.65 -10.21 15.90
C LEU A 11 1.09 -9.03 15.09
N ALA A 12 -0.06 -9.23 14.43
CA ALA A 12 -0.62 -8.19 13.55
C ALA A 12 -1.17 -6.98 14.32
N PRO A 13 -1.96 -7.12 15.40
CA PRO A 13 -2.40 -5.96 16.18
C PRO A 13 -1.26 -5.19 16.84
N LEU A 14 -0.25 -5.89 17.37
CA LEU A 14 0.91 -5.24 18.00
C LEU A 14 1.74 -4.46 16.97
N SER A 15 1.99 -5.04 15.79
CA SER A 15 2.70 -4.31 14.74
C SER A 15 1.93 -3.08 14.28
N PHE A 16 0.60 -3.17 14.14
CA PHE A 16 -0.24 -2.03 13.81
C PHE A 16 -0.18 -0.94 14.88
N ALA A 17 -0.23 -1.31 16.18
CA ALA A 17 -0.14 -0.34 17.25
C ALA A 17 1.21 0.40 17.25
N VAL A 18 2.30 -0.32 16.98
CA VAL A 18 3.65 0.27 16.85
C VAL A 18 3.70 1.25 15.67
N ASP A 19 3.22 0.83 14.50
CA ASP A 19 3.19 1.70 13.31
C ASP A 19 2.29 2.92 13.52
N PHE A 20 1.09 2.74 14.06
CA PHE A 20 0.18 3.82 14.38
C PHE A 20 0.81 4.83 15.34
N ALA A 21 1.49 4.37 16.38
CA ALA A 21 2.20 5.26 17.31
C ALA A 21 3.35 6.01 16.61
N ALA A 22 4.14 5.32 15.79
CA ALA A 22 5.22 5.93 15.01
C ALA A 22 4.68 6.98 14.03
N GLN A 23 3.60 6.70 13.31
CA GLN A 23 2.98 7.66 12.38
C GLN A 23 2.46 8.90 13.11
N ASN A 24 1.84 8.74 14.29
CA ASN A 24 1.43 9.88 15.12
C ASN A 24 2.63 10.69 15.59
N TYR A 25 3.70 10.05 16.05
CA TYR A 25 4.98 10.73 16.32
C TYR A 25 5.46 11.50 15.09
N GLY A 26 5.43 10.85 13.92
CA GLY A 26 5.76 11.39 12.62
C GLY A 26 5.09 12.72 12.29
N MET A 27 3.78 12.77 12.51
CA MET A 27 2.94 13.93 12.22
C MET A 27 3.04 15.03 13.29
N LEU A 28 3.33 14.67 14.54
CA LEU A 28 3.25 15.58 15.69
C LEU A 28 4.62 16.10 16.17
N SER A 29 5.74 15.51 15.73
CA SER A 29 7.08 15.97 16.12
C SER A 29 7.52 17.22 15.36
N SER A 30 8.68 17.77 15.70
CA SER A 30 9.36 18.80 14.91
C SER A 30 10.81 18.36 14.63
N PRO A 31 11.24 18.31 13.34
CA PRO A 31 10.41 18.46 12.15
C PRO A 31 9.33 17.36 12.09
N ASN A 32 8.17 17.69 11.53
CA ASN A 32 7.14 16.68 11.23
C ASN A 32 7.38 16.07 9.83
N MET A 33 6.64 15.01 9.52
CA MET A 33 6.72 14.31 8.24
C MET A 33 6.58 15.24 7.03
N LYS A 34 5.71 16.25 7.11
CA LYS A 34 5.49 17.23 6.05
C LYS A 34 6.65 18.20 5.93
N ASP A 35 7.21 18.68 7.04
CA ASP A 35 8.38 19.57 7.02
C ASP A 35 9.56 18.92 6.28
N VAL A 36 9.82 17.63 6.56
CA VAL A 36 10.86 16.85 5.88
C VAL A 36 10.53 16.66 4.40
N HIS A 37 9.26 16.37 4.07
CA HIS A 37 8.83 16.24 2.67
C HIS A 37 9.06 17.53 1.88
N ASP A 38 8.59 18.66 2.39
CA ASP A 38 8.69 19.97 1.74
C ASP A 38 10.16 20.38 1.58
N ALA A 39 11.04 20.01 2.52
CA ALA A 39 12.46 20.30 2.45
C ALA A 39 13.21 19.45 1.41
N ASN A 40 12.65 18.31 0.97
CA ASN A 40 13.36 17.32 0.14
C ASN A 40 12.63 16.96 -1.16
N LEU A 41 11.80 17.87 -1.68
CA LEU A 41 11.00 17.62 -2.89
C LEU A 41 11.82 17.09 -4.07
N SER A 42 11.25 16.14 -4.80
CA SER A 42 11.81 15.52 -6.01
C SER A 42 10.71 15.19 -7.03
N PHE A 43 11.09 14.58 -8.15
CA PHE A 43 10.19 14.29 -9.28
C PHE A 43 9.10 13.25 -8.98
N TRP A 44 9.21 12.47 -7.89
CA TRP A 44 8.14 11.60 -7.40
C TRP A 44 7.59 12.06 -6.05
N SER A 45 7.65 13.38 -5.74
CA SER A 45 6.97 13.93 -4.57
C SER A 45 5.47 14.09 -4.82
N PRO A 46 4.60 13.38 -4.07
CA PRO A 46 3.16 13.52 -4.16
C PRO A 46 2.67 14.74 -3.37
N GLN A 47 1.38 15.04 -3.49
CA GLN A 47 0.70 15.99 -2.63
C GLN A 47 0.40 15.34 -1.25
N PRO A 48 0.90 15.87 -0.11
CA PRO A 48 0.79 15.21 1.20
C PRO A 48 -0.64 14.94 1.72
N PHE A 49 -1.61 15.79 1.40
CA PHE A 49 -3.00 15.58 1.83
C PHE A 49 -3.70 14.46 1.05
N PHE A 50 -3.30 14.17 -0.20
CA PHE A 50 -3.74 12.95 -0.89
C PHE A 50 -3.24 11.70 -0.15
N ILE A 51 -2.03 11.73 0.39
CA ILE A 51 -1.49 10.63 1.19
C ILE A 51 -2.34 10.44 2.45
N ALA A 52 -2.59 11.51 3.21
CA ALA A 52 -3.46 11.46 4.39
C ALA A 52 -4.88 10.95 4.05
N GLY A 53 -5.45 11.39 2.92
CA GLY A 53 -6.75 10.95 2.43
C GLY A 53 -6.80 9.46 2.06
N PHE A 54 -5.69 8.87 1.63
CA PHE A 54 -5.57 7.44 1.37
C PHE A 54 -5.46 6.64 2.68
N PHE A 55 -4.59 7.09 3.59
CA PHE A 55 -4.33 6.38 4.85
C PHE A 55 -5.55 6.33 5.76
N PHE A 56 -6.35 7.39 5.84
CA PHE A 56 -7.51 7.41 6.74
C PHE A 56 -8.49 6.23 6.56
N PRO A 57 -9.09 5.99 5.36
CA PRO A 57 -9.93 4.83 5.16
C PRO A 57 -9.16 3.51 5.28
N GLN A 58 -7.88 3.50 4.88
CA GLN A 58 -7.02 2.31 5.04
C GLN A 58 -6.88 1.89 6.52
N GLN A 59 -6.73 2.83 7.45
CA GLN A 59 -6.67 2.52 8.89
C GLN A 59 -7.97 1.88 9.39
N LEU A 60 -9.14 2.33 8.90
CA LEU A 60 -10.43 1.76 9.27
C LEU A 60 -10.58 0.31 8.79
N PHE A 61 -10.18 0.02 7.54
CA PHE A 61 -10.19 -1.35 7.02
C PHE A 61 -9.20 -2.26 7.75
N GLN A 62 -8.03 -1.74 8.11
CA GLN A 62 -7.05 -2.47 8.92
C GLN A 62 -7.62 -2.83 10.29
N LEU A 63 -8.25 -1.89 10.99
CA LEU A 63 -8.91 -2.16 12.28
C LEU A 63 -10.02 -3.21 12.15
N ALA A 64 -10.86 -3.12 11.11
CA ALA A 64 -11.90 -4.11 10.85
C ALA A 64 -11.31 -5.51 10.57
N TRP A 65 -10.24 -5.58 9.78
CA TRP A 65 -9.52 -6.83 9.50
C TRP A 65 -8.86 -7.42 10.75
N LEU A 66 -8.21 -6.60 11.58
CA LEU A 66 -7.59 -7.02 12.84
C LEU A 66 -8.65 -7.53 13.84
N TRP A 67 -9.80 -6.86 13.92
CA TRP A 67 -10.91 -7.30 14.75
C TRP A 67 -11.43 -8.68 14.32
N ARG A 68 -11.60 -8.89 13.00
CA ARG A 68 -11.94 -10.21 12.43
C ARG A 68 -10.89 -11.27 12.75
N LEU A 69 -9.60 -10.96 12.58
CA LEU A 69 -8.49 -11.87 12.87
C LEU A 69 -8.49 -12.29 14.34
N TYR A 70 -8.72 -11.33 15.24
CA TYR A 70 -8.79 -11.58 16.68
C TYR A 70 -9.98 -12.47 17.06
N LYS A 71 -11.13 -12.28 16.40
CA LYS A 71 -12.36 -13.05 16.61
C LYS A 71 -12.39 -14.42 15.91
N ALA A 72 -11.47 -14.70 15.00
CA ALA A 72 -11.39 -16.00 14.32
C ALA A 72 -11.24 -17.15 15.32
N ASP A 73 -12.01 -18.23 15.15
CA ASP A 73 -11.98 -19.39 16.03
C ASP A 73 -10.98 -20.44 15.52
N VAL A 74 -10.16 -20.96 16.44
CA VAL A 74 -9.16 -22.01 16.17
C VAL A 74 -9.83 -23.32 15.76
N SER A 75 -11.06 -23.59 16.23
CA SER A 75 -11.82 -24.78 15.86
C SER A 75 -12.35 -24.74 14.42
N VAL A 76 -12.45 -23.54 13.83
CA VAL A 76 -12.99 -23.31 12.48
C VAL A 76 -11.88 -23.10 11.44
N GLU A 77 -10.67 -22.73 11.87
CA GLU A 77 -9.52 -22.49 10.99
C GLU A 77 -9.23 -23.62 9.99
N PRO A 78 -9.25 -24.92 10.37
CA PRO A 78 -9.02 -26.00 9.40
C PRO A 78 -10.08 -26.10 8.30
N MET A 79 -11.24 -25.46 8.49
CA MET A 79 -12.40 -25.52 7.59
C MET A 79 -12.61 -24.22 6.80
N ASP A 80 -12.05 -23.09 7.25
CA ASP A 80 -12.19 -21.78 6.59
C ASP A 80 -10.87 -21.32 5.94
N ALA A 81 -10.77 -21.51 4.63
CA ALA A 81 -9.62 -21.11 3.82
C ALA A 81 -9.35 -19.59 3.85
N ASP A 82 -10.37 -18.76 4.13
CA ASP A 82 -10.21 -17.31 4.20
C ASP A 82 -9.53 -16.90 5.52
N ILE A 83 -9.83 -17.59 6.62
CA ILE A 83 -9.06 -17.44 7.88
C ILE A 83 -7.60 -17.86 7.65
N GLY A 84 -7.38 -18.98 6.95
CA GLY A 84 -6.03 -19.41 6.57
C GLY A 84 -5.27 -18.33 5.79
N THR A 85 -5.95 -17.63 4.88
CA THR A 85 -5.36 -16.52 4.12
C THR A 85 -5.03 -15.31 5.01
N MET A 86 -5.89 -14.99 6.00
CA MET A 86 -5.59 -13.95 7.00
C MET A 86 -4.33 -14.28 7.81
N ILE A 87 -4.20 -15.53 8.24
CA ILE A 87 -3.03 -16.01 9.00
C ILE A 87 -1.77 -15.94 8.14
N ASP A 88 -1.85 -16.37 6.88
CA ASP A 88 -0.71 -16.30 5.95
C ASP A 88 -0.27 -14.86 5.69
N PHE A 89 -1.22 -13.91 5.68
CA PHE A 89 -0.91 -12.50 5.50
C PHE A 89 -0.30 -11.82 6.74
N ALA A 90 -0.64 -12.29 7.96
CA ALA A 90 -0.26 -11.61 9.20
C ALA A 90 1.26 -11.33 9.34
N PRO A 91 2.19 -12.23 8.96
CA PRO A 91 3.63 -11.92 8.96
C PRO A 91 4.02 -10.81 7.97
N PHE A 92 3.45 -10.79 6.77
CA PHE A 92 3.72 -9.77 5.75
C PHE A 92 3.18 -8.41 6.17
N TYR A 93 1.98 -8.41 6.77
CA TYR A 93 1.38 -7.25 7.40
C TYR A 93 2.28 -6.69 8.52
N ALA A 94 2.80 -7.56 9.38
CA ALA A 94 3.66 -7.14 10.49
C ALA A 94 5.01 -6.60 10.03
N ILE A 95 5.65 -7.24 9.03
CA ILE A 95 6.87 -6.72 8.40
C ILE A 95 6.61 -5.32 7.84
N GLY A 96 5.49 -5.13 7.14
CA GLY A 96 5.14 -3.83 6.58
C GLY A 96 5.00 -2.74 7.64
N ASN A 97 4.18 -2.99 8.66
CA ASN A 97 3.99 -2.06 9.77
C ASN A 97 5.31 -1.72 10.49
N LEU A 98 6.16 -2.71 10.79
CA LEU A 98 7.44 -2.46 11.45
C LEU A 98 8.42 -1.69 10.56
N CYS A 99 8.39 -1.93 9.24
CA CYS A 99 9.16 -1.18 8.27
C CYS A 99 8.71 0.29 8.21
N ILE A 100 7.39 0.55 8.14
CA ILE A 100 6.86 1.92 8.11
C ILE A 100 7.10 2.65 9.45
N ALA A 101 6.95 1.95 10.58
CA ALA A 101 7.28 2.50 11.89
C ALA A 101 8.75 2.93 11.96
N THR A 102 9.66 2.07 11.50
CA THR A 102 11.10 2.37 11.51
C THR A 102 11.46 3.44 10.48
N TRP A 103 10.84 3.41 9.30
CA TRP A 103 10.95 4.45 8.29
C TRP A 103 10.62 5.82 8.88
N MET A 104 9.55 5.94 9.67
CA MET A 104 9.13 7.21 10.25
C MET A 104 10.21 7.84 11.15
N ILE A 105 10.92 7.02 11.92
CA ILE A 105 12.03 7.48 12.77
C ILE A 105 13.17 8.07 11.93
N PHE A 106 13.55 7.38 10.84
CA PHE A 106 14.62 7.84 9.96
C PHE A 106 14.18 8.99 9.06
N TRP A 107 12.91 9.02 8.65
CA TRP A 107 12.32 10.12 7.90
C TRP A 107 12.37 11.41 8.70
N ASN A 108 11.88 11.40 9.95
CA ASN A 108 11.86 12.61 10.78
C ASN A 108 13.25 13.11 11.17
N SER A 109 14.28 12.27 11.13
CA SER A 109 15.68 12.68 11.27
C SER A 109 16.35 13.07 9.94
N SER A 110 15.59 13.15 8.84
CA SER A 110 16.06 13.41 7.47
C SER A 110 17.15 12.43 6.98
N ASN A 111 17.24 11.24 7.59
CA ASN A 111 18.10 10.17 7.12
C ASN A 111 17.41 9.36 6.01
N LEU A 112 17.16 10.04 4.88
CA LEU A 112 16.29 9.55 3.80
C LEU A 112 16.82 8.28 3.12
N LYS A 113 18.15 8.09 3.07
CA LYS A 113 18.75 6.87 2.52
C LYS A 113 18.44 5.66 3.38
N THR A 114 18.52 5.79 4.71
CA THR A 114 18.16 4.71 5.63
C THR A 114 16.66 4.47 5.62
N ALA A 115 15.86 5.54 5.62
CA ALA A 115 14.41 5.46 5.48
C ALA A 115 14.01 4.66 4.22
N ASN A 116 14.67 4.94 3.08
CA ASN A 116 14.40 4.24 1.82
C ASN A 116 14.66 2.72 1.88
N ILE A 117 15.59 2.24 2.71
CA ILE A 117 15.83 0.79 2.87
C ILE A 117 14.56 0.11 3.41
N PHE A 118 13.96 0.66 4.46
CA PHE A 118 12.77 0.08 5.08
C PHE A 118 11.54 0.14 4.18
N VAL A 119 11.37 1.26 3.47
CA VAL A 119 10.30 1.37 2.46
C VAL A 119 10.51 0.35 1.34
N THR A 120 11.74 0.17 0.87
CA THR A 120 12.05 -0.83 -0.16
C THR A 120 11.68 -2.24 0.31
N ILE A 121 12.04 -2.60 1.55
CA ILE A 121 11.68 -3.90 2.15
C ILE A 121 10.16 -4.04 2.23
N ASN A 122 9.45 -3.02 2.73
CA ASN A 122 7.99 -3.02 2.81
C ASN A 122 7.36 -3.24 1.43
N SER A 123 7.66 -2.37 0.47
CA SER A 123 7.02 -2.38 -0.85
C SER A 123 7.25 -3.70 -1.58
N LEU A 124 8.48 -4.23 -1.57
CA LEU A 124 8.77 -5.52 -2.20
C LEU A 124 8.07 -6.68 -1.48
N THR A 125 7.96 -6.63 -0.14
CA THR A 125 7.26 -7.63 0.66
C THR A 125 5.76 -7.64 0.35
N GLN A 126 5.12 -6.48 0.30
CA GLN A 126 3.68 -6.37 0.00
C GLN A 126 3.38 -6.78 -1.44
N LEU A 127 4.18 -6.31 -2.41
CA LEU A 127 4.04 -6.69 -3.82
C LEU A 127 4.21 -8.20 -4.00
N TYR A 128 5.22 -8.79 -3.36
CA TYR A 128 5.42 -10.24 -3.39
C TYR A 128 4.19 -10.98 -2.86
N PHE A 129 3.62 -10.55 -1.73
CA PHE A 129 2.44 -11.18 -1.17
C PHE A 129 1.25 -11.14 -2.13
N ILE A 130 0.89 -9.97 -2.66
CA ILE A 130 -0.29 -9.83 -3.51
C ILE A 130 -0.16 -10.52 -4.87
N PHE A 131 1.06 -10.67 -5.40
CA PHE A 131 1.27 -11.30 -6.71
C PHE A 131 1.58 -12.79 -6.65
N LYS A 132 2.09 -13.30 -5.52
CA LYS A 132 2.57 -14.69 -5.42
C LYS A 132 1.84 -15.54 -4.39
N ARG A 133 1.21 -14.94 -3.39
CA ARG A 133 0.60 -15.67 -2.27
C ARG A 133 -0.90 -15.47 -2.16
N LEU A 134 -1.38 -14.26 -2.42
CA LEU A 134 -2.79 -13.93 -2.27
C LEU A 134 -3.65 -14.67 -3.31
N PRO A 135 -4.55 -15.58 -2.90
CA PRO A 135 -5.46 -16.27 -3.82
C PRO A 135 -6.52 -15.30 -4.39
N PRO A 136 -7.30 -15.69 -5.40
CA PRO A 136 -8.42 -14.88 -5.88
C PRO A 136 -9.40 -14.50 -4.78
N MET A 137 -9.87 -13.24 -4.79
CA MET A 137 -10.82 -12.75 -3.79
C MET A 137 -12.16 -13.48 -3.89
N ASN A 138 -12.57 -14.12 -2.80
CA ASN A 138 -13.94 -14.56 -2.63
C ASN A 138 -14.83 -13.39 -2.21
N THR A 139 -15.76 -12.99 -3.08
CA THR A 139 -16.66 -11.85 -2.88
C THR A 139 -17.79 -12.13 -1.89
N LYS A 140 -18.05 -13.40 -1.55
CA LYS A 140 -19.06 -13.81 -0.56
C LYS A 140 -18.53 -13.87 0.87
N SER A 141 -17.22 -13.73 1.05
CA SER A 141 -16.56 -13.80 2.36
C SER A 141 -15.99 -12.44 2.75
N ILE A 142 -16.48 -11.90 3.86
CA ILE A 142 -15.99 -10.61 4.38
C ILE A 142 -14.53 -10.73 4.81
N ASN A 143 -14.09 -11.88 5.33
CA ASN A 143 -12.70 -12.13 5.71
C ASN A 143 -11.77 -12.05 4.49
N SER A 144 -12.17 -12.68 3.37
CA SER A 144 -11.44 -12.60 2.10
C SER A 144 -11.41 -11.16 1.57
N VAL A 145 -12.57 -10.49 1.52
CA VAL A 145 -12.67 -9.10 1.02
C VAL A 145 -11.80 -8.16 1.85
N LEU A 146 -11.88 -8.21 3.18
CA LEU A 146 -11.07 -7.35 4.04
C LEU A 146 -9.57 -7.64 3.88
N THR A 147 -9.18 -8.92 3.79
CA THR A 147 -7.76 -9.28 3.57
C THR A 147 -7.26 -8.71 2.25
N HIS A 148 -8.07 -8.77 1.20
CA HIS A 148 -7.73 -8.18 -0.10
C HIS A 148 -7.65 -6.67 -0.06
N VAL A 149 -8.62 -5.99 0.57
CA VAL A 149 -8.60 -4.54 0.73
C VAL A 149 -7.34 -4.12 1.48
N VAL A 150 -7.04 -4.73 2.62
CA VAL A 150 -5.86 -4.38 3.42
C VAL A 150 -4.57 -4.69 2.64
N ALA A 151 -4.37 -5.92 2.16
CA ALA A 151 -3.13 -6.31 1.50
C ALA A 151 -2.86 -5.48 0.23
N LYS A 152 -3.88 -5.21 -0.58
CA LYS A 152 -3.72 -4.49 -1.85
C LYS A 152 -3.60 -2.99 -1.69
N THR A 153 -4.27 -2.39 -0.70
CA THR A 153 -4.04 -0.96 -0.39
C THR A 153 -2.66 -0.75 0.20
N PHE A 154 -2.16 -1.67 1.03
CA PHE A 154 -0.81 -1.60 1.58
C PHE A 154 0.26 -1.76 0.48
N ALA A 155 0.06 -2.69 -0.46
CA ALA A 155 0.92 -2.82 -1.64
C ALA A 155 0.82 -1.61 -2.56
N GLY A 156 -0.38 -1.06 -2.74
CA GLY A 156 -0.67 0.14 -3.54
C GLY A 156 0.17 1.32 -3.08
N ILE A 157 -0.05 1.79 -1.85
CA ILE A 157 0.72 2.90 -1.30
C ILE A 157 2.22 2.59 -1.24
N GLY A 158 2.59 1.31 -1.05
CA GLY A 158 3.97 0.86 -1.13
C GLY A 158 4.65 1.16 -2.48
N VAL A 159 3.92 1.16 -3.60
CA VAL A 159 4.49 1.57 -4.90
C VAL A 159 4.85 3.05 -4.88
N LEU A 160 3.94 3.91 -4.42
CA LEU A 160 4.20 5.33 -4.30
C LEU A 160 5.34 5.62 -3.32
N ASP A 161 5.35 4.97 -2.16
CA ASP A 161 6.38 5.13 -1.15
C ASP A 161 7.75 4.76 -1.70
N LEU A 162 7.86 3.65 -2.44
CA LEU A 162 9.12 3.21 -3.07
C LEU A 162 9.65 4.29 -4.02
N LEU A 163 8.79 4.81 -4.89
CA LEU A 163 9.17 5.85 -5.85
C LEU A 163 9.56 7.14 -5.12
N HIS A 164 8.67 7.65 -4.27
CA HIS A 164 8.89 8.90 -3.53
C HIS A 164 10.17 8.83 -2.70
N ASN A 165 10.32 7.81 -1.84
CA ASN A 165 11.50 7.65 -0.99
C ASN A 165 12.79 7.51 -1.78
N THR A 166 12.76 6.75 -2.89
CA THR A 166 13.94 6.63 -3.75
C THR A 166 14.32 7.98 -4.35
N SER A 167 13.33 8.75 -4.82
CA SER A 167 13.59 10.07 -5.41
C SER A 167 14.15 11.07 -4.41
N VAL A 168 13.60 11.14 -3.19
CA VAL A 168 14.07 12.08 -2.16
C VAL A 168 15.35 11.60 -1.46
N ALA A 169 15.69 10.31 -1.50
CA ALA A 169 16.95 9.83 -0.94
C ALA A 169 18.18 10.11 -1.83
N TYR A 170 17.98 10.15 -3.15
CA TYR A 170 19.08 10.17 -4.12
C TYR A 170 19.02 11.31 -5.15
N PHE A 171 17.86 11.93 -5.34
CA PHE A 171 17.61 12.89 -6.41
C PHE A 171 16.81 14.12 -5.91
N VAL A 172 17.15 14.61 -4.72
CA VAL A 172 16.53 15.81 -4.12
C VAL A 172 16.64 17.00 -5.08
N HIS A 173 15.53 17.72 -5.24
CA HIS A 173 15.35 18.89 -6.11
C HIS A 173 15.65 18.66 -7.60
N GLN A 174 15.66 17.41 -8.04
CA GLN A 174 15.85 17.10 -9.45
C GLN A 174 14.53 17.04 -10.22
N GLN A 175 14.61 17.42 -11.49
CA GLN A 175 13.52 17.32 -12.45
C GLN A 175 13.55 15.96 -13.17
N PRO A 176 12.40 15.45 -13.63
CA PRO A 176 12.32 14.15 -14.30
C PRO A 176 13.01 14.19 -15.67
N SER A 177 13.95 13.27 -15.89
CA SER A 177 14.54 13.04 -17.22
C SER A 177 13.55 12.34 -18.16
N THR A 178 13.76 12.42 -19.48
CA THR A 178 12.94 11.70 -20.45
C THR A 178 12.89 10.20 -20.18
N THR A 179 14.04 9.59 -19.84
CA THR A 179 14.11 8.17 -19.47
C THR A 179 13.22 7.86 -18.26
N LEU A 180 13.26 8.70 -17.23
CA LEU A 180 12.43 8.52 -16.04
C LEU A 180 10.93 8.62 -16.37
N LYS A 181 10.55 9.57 -17.23
CA LYS A 181 9.16 9.73 -17.69
C LYS A 181 8.67 8.46 -18.39
N VAL A 182 9.47 7.90 -19.29
CA VAL A 182 9.16 6.66 -20.01
C VAL A 182 9.07 5.48 -19.03
N LEU A 183 10.05 5.31 -18.14
CA LEU A 183 10.05 4.23 -17.16
C LEU A 183 8.84 4.31 -16.21
N THR A 184 8.44 5.51 -15.80
CA THR A 184 7.23 5.72 -14.98
C THR A 184 5.99 5.25 -15.74
N GLY A 185 5.80 5.70 -16.98
CA GLY A 185 4.66 5.30 -17.81
C GLY A 185 4.60 3.79 -18.06
N VAL A 186 5.74 3.18 -18.43
CA VAL A 186 5.83 1.73 -18.65
C VAL A 186 5.59 0.95 -17.36
N GLY A 187 6.21 1.36 -16.25
CA GLY A 187 6.07 0.69 -14.96
C GLY A 187 4.62 0.68 -14.46
N PHE A 188 3.95 1.84 -14.46
CA PHE A 188 2.54 1.93 -14.09
C PHE A 188 1.62 1.20 -15.09
N GLY A 189 1.91 1.25 -16.39
CA GLY A 189 1.16 0.50 -17.39
C GLY A 189 1.23 -1.03 -17.19
N LEU A 190 2.44 -1.55 -16.91
CA LEU A 190 2.64 -2.97 -16.60
C LEU A 190 1.94 -3.38 -15.31
N LEU A 191 2.10 -2.60 -14.22
CA LEU A 191 1.41 -2.88 -12.96
C LEU A 191 -0.11 -2.83 -13.14
N ALA A 192 -0.65 -1.79 -13.79
CA ALA A 192 -2.08 -1.67 -14.10
C ALA A 192 -2.62 -2.88 -14.88
N SER A 193 -1.86 -3.39 -15.86
CA SER A 193 -2.23 -4.57 -16.65
C SER A 193 -2.27 -5.88 -15.84
N ALA A 194 -1.58 -5.92 -14.70
CA ALA A 194 -1.57 -7.04 -13.77
C ALA A 194 -2.53 -6.84 -12.57
N SER A 195 -3.23 -5.70 -12.50
CA SER A 195 -3.97 -5.26 -11.31
C SER A 195 -5.47 -5.54 -11.36
N ASP A 196 -6.05 -5.86 -10.20
CA ASP A 196 -7.51 -5.81 -10.05
C ASP A 196 -8.01 -4.39 -9.70
N TRP A 197 -9.32 -4.22 -9.46
CA TRP A 197 -9.88 -2.91 -9.12
C TRP A 197 -9.23 -2.25 -7.89
N ILE A 198 -8.89 -3.03 -6.86
CA ILE A 198 -8.36 -2.48 -5.61
C ILE A 198 -6.94 -1.99 -5.83
N PHE A 199 -6.02 -2.88 -6.21
CA PHE A 199 -4.62 -2.51 -6.39
C PHE A 199 -4.45 -1.51 -7.54
N GLY A 200 -5.18 -1.70 -8.65
CA GLY A 200 -5.16 -0.80 -9.79
C GLY A 200 -5.74 0.57 -9.48
N GLY A 201 -6.78 0.63 -8.64
CA GLY A 201 -7.32 1.89 -8.12
C GLY A 201 -6.29 2.67 -7.30
N CYS A 202 -5.49 1.98 -6.47
CA CYS A 202 -4.39 2.61 -5.75
C CYS A 202 -3.34 3.20 -6.71
N LEU A 203 -2.92 2.46 -7.74
CA LEU A 203 -1.96 2.96 -8.73
C LEU A 203 -2.45 4.22 -9.45
N VAL A 204 -3.74 4.28 -9.80
CA VAL A 204 -4.35 5.46 -10.39
C VAL A 204 -4.34 6.62 -9.39
N TYR A 205 -4.71 6.36 -8.14
CA TYR A 205 -4.70 7.34 -7.07
C TYR A 205 -3.29 7.91 -6.84
N ASP A 206 -2.27 7.05 -6.84
CA ASP A 206 -0.86 7.44 -6.66
C ASP A 206 -0.40 8.38 -7.78
N LEU A 207 -0.73 8.07 -9.04
CA LEU A 207 -0.43 8.95 -10.17
C LEU A 207 -1.15 10.28 -10.09
N VAL A 208 -2.39 10.31 -9.58
CA VAL A 208 -3.11 11.56 -9.33
C VAL A 208 -2.43 12.35 -8.20
N ALA A 209 -2.06 11.71 -7.10
CA ALA A 209 -1.36 12.35 -5.99
C ALA A 209 -0.02 12.96 -6.44
N LEU A 210 0.74 12.24 -7.27
CA LEU A 210 1.95 12.72 -7.93
C LEU A 210 1.65 13.90 -8.87
N SER A 211 0.65 13.77 -9.74
CA SER A 211 0.25 14.82 -10.68
C SER A 211 -0.08 16.13 -9.95
N VAL A 212 -0.90 16.06 -8.90
CA VAL A 212 -1.27 17.24 -8.10
C VAL A 212 -0.06 17.81 -7.38
N GLY A 213 0.77 16.96 -6.75
CA GLY A 213 1.98 17.40 -6.06
C GLY A 213 2.91 18.17 -6.99
N GLN A 214 3.24 17.58 -8.13
CA GLN A 214 4.13 18.19 -9.12
C GLN A 214 3.56 19.51 -9.68
N SER A 215 2.23 19.65 -9.80
CA SER A 215 1.62 20.93 -10.17
C SER A 215 1.86 22.00 -9.10
N VAL A 216 1.65 21.66 -7.83
CA VAL A 216 1.85 22.57 -6.69
C VAL A 216 3.31 22.99 -6.56
N TYR A 217 4.23 22.08 -6.89
CA TYR A 217 5.68 22.32 -6.82
C TYR A 217 6.26 23.00 -8.07
N GLY A 218 5.41 23.49 -9.00
CA GLY A 218 5.82 24.27 -10.16
C GLY A 218 6.26 23.45 -11.39
N ASN A 219 6.04 22.14 -11.39
CA ASN A 219 6.41 21.24 -12.49
C ASN A 219 5.18 20.87 -13.34
N ALA A 220 4.63 21.86 -14.05
CA ALA A 220 3.37 21.73 -14.79
C ALA A 220 3.43 20.67 -15.90
N ASP A 221 4.53 20.57 -16.63
CA ASP A 221 4.67 19.60 -17.73
C ASP A 221 4.72 18.17 -17.23
N TRP A 222 5.45 17.92 -16.14
CA TRP A 222 5.48 16.59 -15.55
C TRP A 222 4.15 16.22 -14.90
N SER A 223 3.51 17.18 -14.23
CA SER A 223 2.16 17.02 -13.67
C SER A 223 1.17 16.56 -14.74
N ARG A 224 1.10 17.26 -15.88
CA ARG A 224 0.20 16.87 -16.98
C ARG A 224 0.47 15.46 -17.49
N LEU A 225 1.75 15.08 -17.63
CA LEU A 225 2.11 13.74 -18.09
C LEU A 225 1.73 12.65 -17.08
N LEU A 226 1.93 12.89 -15.78
CA LEU A 226 1.46 12.00 -14.71
C LEU A 226 -0.07 11.86 -14.73
N GLY A 227 -0.81 12.94 -14.97
CA GLY A 227 -2.26 12.90 -15.15
C GLY A 227 -2.68 12.07 -16.37
N ILE A 228 -1.95 12.16 -17.48
CA ILE A 228 -2.17 11.30 -18.66
C ILE A 228 -1.90 9.83 -18.30
N PHE A 229 -0.81 9.54 -17.57
CA PHE A 229 -0.55 8.19 -17.09
C PHE A 229 -1.64 7.68 -16.16
N ALA A 230 -2.21 8.53 -15.29
CA ALA A 230 -3.32 8.16 -14.42
C ALA A 230 -4.55 7.73 -15.23
N GLY A 231 -4.92 8.53 -16.24
CA GLY A 231 -6.02 8.20 -17.15
C GLY A 231 -5.77 6.91 -17.95
N GLY A 232 -4.55 6.72 -18.44
CA GLY A 232 -4.14 5.50 -19.14
C GLY A 232 -4.20 4.26 -18.24
N ALA A 233 -3.67 4.35 -17.01
CA ALA A 233 -3.73 3.28 -16.03
C ALA A 233 -5.18 2.95 -15.66
N ALA A 234 -6.04 3.96 -15.47
CA ALA A 234 -7.46 3.76 -15.20
C ALA A 234 -8.17 3.01 -16.35
N ALA A 235 -7.86 3.37 -17.59
CA ALA A 235 -8.39 2.68 -18.76
C ALA A 235 -7.93 1.20 -18.82
N ILE A 236 -6.64 0.94 -18.56
CA ILE A 236 -6.08 -0.43 -18.53
C ILE A 236 -6.74 -1.27 -17.43
N VAL A 237 -6.81 -0.75 -16.20
CA VAL A 237 -7.44 -1.43 -15.06
C VAL A 237 -8.91 -1.69 -15.35
N GLY A 238 -9.62 -0.69 -15.87
CA GLY A 238 -11.04 -0.80 -16.22
C GLY A 238 -11.29 -1.88 -17.28
N ALA A 239 -10.57 -1.82 -18.40
CA ALA A 239 -10.69 -2.80 -19.48
C ALA A 239 -10.38 -4.22 -19.00
N ARG A 240 -9.27 -4.42 -18.29
CA ARG A 240 -8.86 -5.74 -17.78
C ARG A 240 -9.94 -6.34 -16.88
N ASN A 241 -10.43 -5.58 -15.91
CA ASN A 241 -11.33 -6.12 -14.90
C ASN A 241 -12.76 -6.30 -15.41
N LEU A 242 -13.18 -5.55 -16.43
CA LEU A 242 -14.44 -5.80 -17.14
C LEU A 242 -14.35 -7.06 -18.02
N LEU A 243 -13.22 -7.28 -18.69
CA LEU A 243 -13.03 -8.42 -19.59
C LEU A 243 -12.73 -9.73 -18.84
N LYS A 244 -11.98 -9.65 -17.73
CA LYS A 244 -11.58 -10.82 -16.94
C LYS A 244 -11.57 -10.47 -15.45
N PRO A 245 -12.75 -10.48 -14.78
CA PRO A 245 -12.84 -10.26 -13.35
C PRO A 245 -11.99 -11.30 -12.60
N PRO A 246 -11.03 -10.89 -11.74
CA PRO A 246 -10.12 -11.80 -11.04
C PRO A 246 -10.72 -12.36 -9.74
N TYR A 247 -12.06 -12.43 -9.65
CA TYR A 247 -12.78 -12.73 -8.42
C TYR A 247 -13.56 -14.04 -8.53
N ILE A 248 -13.75 -14.68 -7.38
CA ILE A 248 -14.57 -15.87 -7.23
C ILE A 248 -15.76 -15.59 -6.30
N SER A 249 -16.81 -16.39 -6.43
CA SER A 249 -18.05 -16.25 -5.65
C SER A 249 -18.49 -17.61 -5.12
N GLN A 250 -17.79 -18.11 -4.10
CA GLN A 250 -18.00 -19.46 -3.55
C GLN A 250 -18.57 -19.37 -2.13
N SER A 251 -19.52 -20.24 -1.81
CA SER A 251 -19.97 -20.45 -0.43
C SER A 251 -18.90 -21.21 0.33
N VAL A 252 -18.37 -20.61 1.40
CA VAL A 252 -17.35 -21.23 2.25
C VAL A 252 -18.06 -22.10 3.28
N ALA A 253 -17.74 -23.40 3.31
CA ALA A 253 -18.29 -24.32 4.29
C ALA A 253 -17.86 -23.87 5.70
N GLY A 254 -18.82 -23.65 6.60
CA GLY A 254 -18.53 -23.18 7.96
C GLY A 254 -18.34 -21.66 8.10
N TYR A 255 -18.43 -20.87 7.02
CA TYR A 255 -18.44 -19.40 7.15
C TYR A 255 -19.70 -18.96 7.86
N GLN A 256 -19.52 -18.45 9.07
CA GLN A 256 -20.56 -17.76 9.82
C GLN A 256 -20.32 -16.26 9.69
N PRO A 257 -21.26 -15.49 9.10
CA PRO A 257 -21.22 -14.05 9.25
C PRO A 257 -21.31 -13.74 10.76
N LEU A 258 -20.26 -13.10 11.28
CA LEU A 258 -20.24 -12.58 12.66
C LEU A 258 -21.29 -11.49 12.83
#